data_AF-A0A2E6W4G5-F1
#
_entry.id   AF-A0A2E6W4G5-F1
#
_cell.length_a   1.000
_cell.length_b   1.000
_cell.length_c   1.000
_cell.angle_alpha   90.00
_cell.angle_beta   90.00
_cell.angle_gamma   90.00
#
_symmetry.space_group_name_H-M   'P 1'
#
loop_
_entity.id
_entity.type
_entity.pdbx_description
1 polymer ?
#
loop_
_entity_poly.entity_id
_entity_poly.type
_entity_poly.pdbx_seq_one_letter_code
_entity_poly.pdbx_strand_id
1 'polypeptide(L)' 'MEIEAAKLLGAGLAVIGVIGSGIGIGTIFASFIQAVGRNPASQGAVFPMTMLGFALVEAIALFALVIALVILFG' A
#
# COMPACT_ATOMS: atom_id res chain seq x y z
N MET A 1 -31.99 2.28 -6.58
CA MET A 1 -31.56 0.92 -6.93
C MET A 1 -30.33 0.92 -7.84
N GLU A 2 -30.39 1.46 -9.06
CA GLU A 2 -29.22 1.45 -9.98
C GLU A 2 -27.98 2.19 -9.44
N ILE A 3 -28.16 3.42 -8.92
CA ILE A 3 -27.03 4.21 -8.38
C ILE A 3 -26.42 3.52 -7.15
N GLU A 4 -27.24 2.92 -6.30
CA GLU A 4 -26.78 2.25 -5.08
C GLU A 4 -25.99 0.98 -5.40
N ALA A 5 -26.45 0.19 -6.38
CA ALA A 5 -25.68 -0.92 -6.92
C ALA A 5 -24.35 -0.45 -7.53
N ALA A 6 -24.35 0.66 -8.26
CA ALA A 6 -23.13 1.26 -8.81
C ALA A 6 -22.17 1.76 -7.73
N LYS A 7 -22.66 2.35 -6.62
CA LYS A 7 -21.84 2.74 -5.46
C LYS A 7 -21.15 1.51 -4.84
N LEU A 8 -21.88 0.42 -4.61
CA LEU A 8 -21.33 -0.81 -4.04
C LEU A 8 -20.25 -1.44 -4.94
N LEU A 9 -20.50 -1.53 -6.24
CA LEU A 9 -19.53 -2.05 -7.20
C LEU A 9 -18.32 -1.12 -7.34
N GLY A 10 -18.53 0.19 -7.45
CA GLY A 10 -17.47 1.19 -7.57
C GLY A 10 -16.54 1.20 -6.37
N ALA A 11 -17.08 1.07 -5.15
CA ALA A 11 -16.28 0.98 -3.93
C ALA A 11 -15.42 -0.30 -3.90
N GLY A 12 -15.98 -1.44 -4.34
CA GLY A 12 -15.23 -2.70 -4.47
C GLY A 12 -14.11 -2.62 -5.53
N LEU A 13 -14.36 -1.94 -6.65
CA LEU A 13 -13.34 -1.72 -7.68
C LEU A 13 -12.24 -0.77 -7.22
N ALA A 14 -12.56 0.26 -6.45
CA ALA A 14 -11.58 1.22 -5.93
C ALA A 14 -10.50 0.55 -5.08
N VAL A 15 -10.86 -0.44 -4.25
CA VAL A 15 -9.90 -1.13 -3.36
C VAL A 15 -8.96 -2.10 -4.09
N ILE A 16 -9.18 -2.43 -5.38
CA ILE A 16 -8.24 -3.24 -6.17
C ILE A 16 -6.85 -2.59 -6.21
N GLY A 17 -6.78 -1.26 -6.14
CA GLY A 17 -5.52 -0.51 -6.07
C GLY A 17 -4.60 -0.92 -4.91
N VAL A 18 -5.15 -1.50 -3.84
CA VAL A 18 -4.38 -1.98 -2.67
C VAL A 18 -3.43 -3.12 -3.04
N ILE A 19 -3.70 -3.88 -4.12
CA ILE A 19 -2.81 -4.95 -4.60
C ILE A 19 -1.41 -4.40 -4.89
N GLY A 20 -1.32 -3.22 -5.50
CA GLY A 20 -0.04 -2.58 -5.80
C GLY A 20 0.75 -2.27 -4.53
N SER A 21 0.08 -1.83 -3.47
CA SER A 21 0.71 -1.60 -2.16
C SER A 21 1.19 -2.91 -1.54
N GLY A 22 0.36 -3.96 -1.54
CA GLY A 22 0.75 -5.27 -1.01
C GLY A 22 2.01 -5.82 -1.66
N ILE A 23 2.10 -5.73 -2.99
CA ILE A 23 3.31 -6.11 -3.75
C ILE A 23 4.50 -5.21 -3.40
N GLY A 24 4.28 -3.89 -3.34
CA GLY A 24 5.33 -2.92 -3.06
C GLY A 24 5.94 -3.10 -1.66
N ILE A 25 5.11 -3.26 -0.64
CA ILE A 25 5.53 -3.52 0.75
C ILE A 25 6.33 -4.83 0.81
N GLY A 26 5.79 -5.91 0.23
CA GLY A 26 6.48 -7.19 0.19
C GLY A 26 7.87 -7.08 -0.46
N THR A 27 7.97 -6.33 -1.56
CA THR A 27 9.24 -6.09 -2.26
C THR A 27 10.22 -5.28 -1.41
N ILE A 28 9.77 -4.18 -0.80
CA ILE A 28 10.60 -3.30 0.03
C ILE A 28 11.20 -4.06 1.20
N PHE A 29 10.37 -4.82 1.93
CA PHE A 29 10.86 -5.58 3.08
C PHE A 29 11.70 -6.79 2.68
N ALA A 30 11.41 -7.45 1.55
CA ALA A 30 12.29 -8.50 1.02
C ALA A 30 13.69 -7.96 0.70
N SER A 31 13.78 -6.80 0.04
CA SER A 31 15.06 -6.14 -0.24
C SER A 31 15.79 -5.71 1.04
N PHE A 32 15.07 -5.19 2.04
CA PHE A 32 15.65 -4.87 3.35
C PHE A 32 16.26 -6.11 4.02
N ILE A 33 15.50 -7.21 4.09
CA ILE A 33 15.97 -8.47 4.69
C ILE A 33 17.21 -9.00 3.96
N GLN A 34 17.22 -8.95 2.62
CA GLN A 34 18.39 -9.37 1.84
C GLN A 34 19.61 -8.48 2.08
N ALA A 35 19.42 -7.16 2.18
CA ALA A 35 20.51 -6.21 2.44
C ALA A 35 21.12 -6.43 3.84
N VAL A 36 20.27 -6.51 4.86
CA VAL A 36 20.69 -6.75 6.25
C VAL A 36 21.29 -8.15 6.42
N GLY A 37 20.72 -9.16 5.77
CA GLY A 37 21.26 -10.53 5.79
C GLY A 37 22.66 -10.65 5.19
N ARG A 38 23.00 -9.81 4.19
CA ARG A 38 24.35 -9.74 3.61
C ARG A 38 25.31 -8.91 4.46
N ASN A 39 24.83 -7.84 5.08
CA ASN A 39 25.63 -6.97 5.95
C ASN A 39 24.80 -6.45 7.14
N PRO A 40 24.84 -7.13 8.30
CA PRO A 40 24.06 -6.73 9.47
C PRO A 40 24.37 -5.31 9.98
N ALA A 41 25.61 -4.85 9.82
CA ALA A 41 26.01 -3.49 10.24
C ALA A 41 25.31 -2.38 9.42
N SER A 42 24.79 -2.70 8.23
CA SER A 42 24.07 -1.74 7.40
C SER A 42 22.64 -1.44 7.87
N GLN A 43 22.08 -2.24 8.79
CA GLN A 43 20.67 -2.15 9.21
C GLN A 43 20.25 -0.73 9.59
N GLY A 44 21.03 -0.05 10.42
CA GLY A 44 20.71 1.31 10.88
C GLY A 44 20.70 2.35 9.75
N ALA A 45 21.50 2.15 8.70
CA ALA A 45 21.57 3.05 7.56
C ALA A 45 20.42 2.83 6.57
N VAL A 46 20.02 1.58 6.36
CA VAL A 46 19.00 1.24 5.35
C VAL A 46 17.57 1.28 5.89
N PHE A 47 17.37 1.04 7.20
CA PHE A 47 16.04 1.00 7.79
C PHE A 47 15.22 2.29 7.60
N PRO A 48 15.77 3.51 7.78
CA PRO A 48 15.01 4.73 7.53
C PRO A 48 14.53 4.85 6.07
N MET A 49 15.36 4.43 5.11
CA MET A 49 15.01 4.44 3.69
C MET A 49 13.92 3.39 3.39
N THR A 50 14.00 2.21 4.00
CA THR A 50 12.96 1.18 3.92
C THR A 50 11.63 1.70 4.44
N MET A 51 11.63 2.35 5.62
CA MET A 51 10.41 2.90 6.22
C MET A 51 9.82 4.06 5.39
N LEU A 52 10.67 4.92 4.81
CA LEU A 52 10.21 5.95 3.88
C LEU A 52 9.54 5.33 2.65
N GLY A 53 10.17 4.34 2.03
CA GLY A 53 9.60 3.62 0.90
C GLY A 53 8.26 2.96 1.25
N PHE A 54 8.19 2.30 2.41
CA PHE A 54 6.97 1.70 2.92
C PHE A 54 5.84 2.74 3.06
N ALA A 55 6.11 3.88 3.70
CA ALA A 55 5.10 4.91 3.92
C ALA A 55 4.57 5.50 2.59
N LEU A 56 5.44 5.68 1.60
CA LEU A 56 5.06 6.18 0.28
C LEU A 56 4.18 5.18 -0.49
N VAL A 57 4.50 3.88 -0.40
CA VAL A 57 3.70 2.82 -1.01
C VAL A 57 2.35 2.68 -0.31
N GLU A 58 2.35 2.74 1.03
CA GLU A 58 1.13 2.65 1.84
C GLU A 58 0.17 3.82 1.55
N ALA A 59 0.68 5.02 1.29
CA ALA A 59 -0.15 6.18 0.92
C ALA A 59 -1.02 5.91 -0.32
N ILE A 60 -0.55 5.11 -1.26
CA ILE A 60 -1.32 4.73 -2.45
C ILE A 60 -2.51 3.83 -2.07
N ALA A 61 -2.32 2.87 -1.16
CA ALA A 61 -3.42 2.07 -0.62
C ALA A 61 -4.42 2.91 0.17
N LEU A 62 -3.94 3.89 0.95
CA LEU A 62 -4.81 4.81 1.66
C LEU A 62 -5.67 5.64 0.70
N PHE A 63 -5.14 6.10 -0.43
CA PHE A 63 -5.96 6.78 -1.44
C PHE A 63 -7.04 5.87 -2.04
N ALA A 64 -6.73 4.61 -2.33
CA ALA A 64 -7.73 3.63 -2.79
C ALA A 64 -8.85 3.43 -1.76
N LEU A 65 -8.50 3.33 -0.48
CA LEU A 65 -9.47 3.25 0.61
C LEU A 65 -10.31 4.52 0.76
N VAL A 66 -9.68 5.70 0.71
CA VAL A 66 -10.39 6.99 0.79
C VAL A 66 -11.40 7.12 -0.35
N ILE A 67 -11.01 6.78 -1.58
CA ILE A 67 -11.93 6.80 -2.73
C ILE A 67 -13.09 5.83 -2.51
N ALA A 68 -12.83 4.61 -2.03
CA ALA A 68 -13.89 3.66 -1.72
C ALA A 68 -14.87 4.19 -0.65
N LEU A 69 -14.35 4.82 0.40
CA LEU A 69 -15.16 5.41 1.48
C LEU A 69 -15.99 6.60 0.98
N VAL A 70 -15.41 7.46 0.13
CA VAL A 70 -16.13 8.55 -0.52
C VAL A 70 -17.23 8.01 -1.43
N ILE A 71 -16.97 6.93 -2.18
CA ILE A 71 -18.01 6.29 -3.00
C ILE A 71 -19.12 5.69 -2.13
N LEU A 72 -18.85 5.20 -0.93
CA LEU A 72 -19.90 4.61 -0.07
C LEU A 72 -20.71 5.69 0.67
N PHE A 73 -20.03 6.65 1.28
CA PHE A 73 -20.58 7.54 2.29
C PHE A 73 -20.61 9.03 1.89
N GLY A 74 -19.93 9.40 0.80
CA GLY A 74 -20.12 10.68 0.13
C GLY A 74 -21.43 10.70 -0.66
#